data_AF-A0A1Q9VW75-F1
#
_entry.id   AF-A0A1Q9VW75-F1
#
_cell.length_a   1.000
_cell.length_b   1.000
_cell.length_c   1.000
_cell.angle_alpha   90.00
_cell.angle_beta   90.00
_cell.angle_gamma   90.00
#
_symmetry.space_group_name_H-M   'P 1'
#
loop_
_entity.id
_entity.type
_entity.pdbx_description
1 polymer ?
#
loop_
_entity_poly.entity_id
_entity_poly.type
_entity_poly.pdbx_seq_one_letter_code
_entity_poly.pdbx_strand_id
1 'polypeptide(L)'
;MKAVENHSIEAGQPYRVKVVVEGSTIGLYLDDELQMTYEQATTKSLYQVVTRDEDTGDVVVKVVNPTSTAARTDVHVEGLAAGESVGEQATVTEMVGAPSDTNTKADPEHVVPVERTLSGVGEEFSYEFPAHSITFVRLDVEEASPALDLEVTAQPRCLAGKVYVAVRATNGEDVPVDVTLSTPFGEKAFADVAPGRNAYQAFPRARRPYPQARPR
;
A
#
# COMPACT_ATOMS: atom_id res chain seq x y z
N MET A 1 30.69 -5.37 -23.08
CA MET A 1 31.40 -4.70 -24.19
C MET A 1 32.36 -5.71 -24.80
N LYS A 2 32.21 -6.06 -26.08
CA LYS A 2 33.22 -6.79 -26.85
C LYS A 2 33.64 -5.87 -27.99
N ALA A 3 34.81 -5.26 -27.86
CA ALA A 3 35.45 -4.57 -28.98
C ALA A 3 36.27 -5.61 -29.76
N VAL A 4 36.28 -5.50 -31.08
CA VAL A 4 37.31 -6.17 -31.87
C VAL A 4 38.58 -5.34 -31.70
N GLU A 5 39.51 -5.80 -30.86
CA GLU A 5 40.82 -5.15 -30.75
C GLU A 5 41.60 -5.33 -32.05
N ASN A 6 42.20 -4.24 -32.55
CA ASN A 6 43.06 -4.11 -33.76
C ASN A 6 42.46 -3.47 -35.04
N HIS A 7 41.53 -2.53 -34.97
CA HIS A 7 41.26 -1.63 -36.11
C HIS A 7 41.70 -0.18 -35.83
N SER A 8 42.72 0.29 -36.57
CA SER A 8 43.15 1.69 -36.60
C SER A 8 42.57 2.39 -37.82
N ILE A 9 42.03 3.58 -37.63
CA ILE A 9 41.59 4.46 -38.73
C ILE A 9 42.80 5.22 -39.29
N GLU A 10 42.87 5.35 -40.62
CA GLU A 10 43.93 6.07 -41.32
C GLU A 10 43.51 7.52 -41.62
N ALA A 11 44.41 8.46 -41.34
CA ALA A 11 44.15 9.87 -41.57
C ALA A 11 44.09 10.18 -43.07
N GLY A 12 42.98 10.80 -43.51
CA GLY A 12 42.78 11.20 -44.90
C GLY A 12 42.04 10.18 -45.77
N GLN A 13 41.71 9.00 -45.25
CA GLN A 13 40.86 8.03 -45.93
C GLN A 13 39.38 8.23 -45.56
N PRO A 14 38.45 8.25 -46.55
CA PRO A 14 37.03 8.25 -46.26
C PRO A 14 36.57 6.85 -45.87
N TYR A 15 35.82 6.75 -44.77
CA TYR A 15 35.21 5.51 -44.29
C TYR A 15 33.69 5.62 -44.27
N ARG A 16 32.97 4.51 -44.50
CA ARG A 16 31.53 4.44 -44.33
C ARG A 16 31.19 3.88 -42.96
N VAL A 17 30.68 4.74 -42.08
CA VAL A 17 30.16 4.32 -40.78
C VAL A 17 28.69 3.97 -40.92
N LYS A 18 28.29 2.79 -40.41
CA LYS A 18 26.89 2.36 -40.33
C LYS A 18 26.58 1.95 -38.90
N VAL A 19 25.55 2.55 -38.31
CA VAL A 19 25.02 2.17 -36.99
C VAL A 19 23.73 1.39 -37.22
N VAL A 20 23.64 0.20 -36.63
CA VAL A 20 22.47 -0.68 -36.72
C VAL A 20 21.94 -0.90 -35.31
N VAL A 21 20.62 -0.73 -35.14
CA VAL A 21 19.93 -0.92 -33.86
C VAL A 21 18.93 -2.05 -34.03
N GLU A 22 19.13 -3.14 -33.30
CA GLU A 22 18.26 -4.33 -33.29
C GLU A 22 17.89 -4.67 -31.85
N GLY A 23 16.70 -4.24 -31.42
CA GLY A 23 16.26 -4.35 -30.02
C GLY A 23 17.17 -3.55 -29.08
N SER A 24 17.73 -4.22 -28.07
CA SER A 24 18.72 -3.65 -27.15
C SER A 24 20.15 -3.66 -27.69
N THR A 25 20.39 -4.26 -28.85
CA THR A 25 21.74 -4.41 -29.42
C THR A 25 22.03 -3.27 -30.39
N ILE A 26 23.12 -2.56 -30.14
CA ILE A 26 23.67 -1.52 -31.01
C ILE A 26 24.96 -2.05 -31.64
N GLY A 27 24.99 -2.14 -32.96
CA GLY A 27 26.18 -2.48 -33.73
C GLY A 27 26.75 -1.26 -34.45
N LEU A 28 28.05 -1.00 -34.26
CA LEU A 28 28.82 -0.03 -35.03
C LEU A 28 29.62 -0.76 -36.11
N TYR A 29 29.42 -0.38 -37.37
CA TYR A 29 30.10 -0.95 -38.52
C TYR A 29 30.95 0.13 -39.21
N LEU A 30 32.12 -0.27 -39.70
CA LEU A 30 33.01 0.50 -40.54
C LEU A 30 33.20 -0.28 -41.85
N ASP A 31 32.86 0.33 -42.99
CA ASP A 31 32.88 -0.31 -44.31
C ASP A 31 32.19 -1.69 -44.32
N ASP A 32 31.02 -1.74 -43.68
CA ASP A 32 30.19 -2.94 -43.50
C ASP A 32 30.77 -4.05 -42.59
N GLU A 33 31.93 -3.84 -41.97
CA GLU A 33 32.50 -4.72 -40.95
C GLU A 33 32.16 -4.27 -39.53
N LEU A 34 31.65 -5.18 -38.70
CA LEU A 34 31.26 -4.92 -37.31
C LEU A 34 32.50 -4.64 -36.45
N GLN A 35 32.58 -3.41 -35.92
CA GLN A 35 33.69 -2.96 -35.07
C GLN A 35 33.37 -3.13 -33.58
N MET A 36 32.14 -2.82 -33.19
CA MET A 36 31.72 -2.84 -31.81
C MET A 36 30.25 -3.24 -31.70
N THR A 37 29.97 -4.09 -30.71
CA THR A 37 28.61 -4.35 -30.26
C THR A 37 28.44 -3.87 -28.84
N TYR A 38 27.38 -3.10 -28.62
CA TYR A 38 26.92 -2.67 -27.31
C TYR A 38 25.53 -3.22 -27.07
N GLU A 39 25.39 -4.04 -26.04
CA GLU A 39 24.08 -4.46 -25.55
C GLU A 39 23.64 -3.46 -24.49
N GLN A 40 22.62 -2.68 -24.82
CA GLN A 40 22.00 -1.79 -23.87
C GLN A 40 21.29 -2.64 -22.83
N ALA A 41 21.60 -2.45 -21.55
CA ALA A 41 20.86 -3.13 -20.49
C ALA A 41 19.37 -2.88 -20.70
N THR A 42 18.58 -3.95 -20.82
CA THR A 42 17.13 -3.82 -20.82
C THR A 42 16.74 -3.28 -19.44
N THR A 43 16.36 -2.02 -19.40
CA THR A 43 15.93 -1.37 -18.17
C THR A 43 14.75 -2.15 -17.60
N LYS A 44 14.91 -2.75 -16.41
CA LYS A 44 13.76 -3.28 -15.66
C LYS A 44 12.73 -2.16 -15.50
N SER A 45 11.44 -2.48 -15.58
CA SER A 45 10.40 -1.45 -15.46
C SER A 45 10.47 -0.75 -14.10
N LEU A 46 10.79 -1.49 -13.02
CA LEU A 46 10.98 -0.97 -11.67
C LEU A 46 12.20 -1.61 -10.99
N TYR A 47 12.86 -0.84 -10.14
CA TYR A 47 13.89 -1.31 -9.19
C TYR A 47 13.39 -1.06 -7.78
N GLN A 48 13.61 -2.00 -6.87
CA GLN A 48 13.14 -1.87 -5.50
C GLN A 48 14.21 -2.29 -4.48
N VAL A 49 14.18 -1.65 -3.32
CA VAL A 49 14.88 -2.05 -2.09
C VAL A 49 13.90 -1.93 -0.93
N VAL A 50 13.83 -2.95 -0.08
CA VAL A 50 13.06 -2.93 1.17
C VAL A 50 14.02 -2.89 2.35
N THR A 51 13.74 -2.03 3.31
CA THR A 51 14.43 -1.96 4.61
C THR A 51 13.41 -1.93 5.73
N ARG A 52 13.78 -2.45 6.89
CA ARG A 52 13.01 -2.30 8.12
C ARG A 52 13.69 -1.26 9.01
N ASP A 53 12.93 -0.31 9.50
CA ASP A 53 13.37 0.67 10.49
C ASP A 53 13.46 -0.03 11.86
N GLU A 54 14.64 -0.04 12.47
CA GLU A 54 14.86 -0.77 13.73
C GLU A 54 14.24 -0.06 14.94
N ASP A 55 14.01 1.25 14.85
CA ASP A 55 13.46 2.05 15.96
C ASP A 55 11.94 1.94 16.00
N THR A 56 11.28 2.00 14.84
CA THR A 56 9.81 1.97 14.74
C THR A 56 9.25 0.61 14.36
N GLY A 57 10.04 -0.24 13.72
CA GLY A 57 9.58 -1.50 13.13
C GLY A 57 8.98 -1.34 11.73
N ASP A 58 8.84 -0.11 11.23
CA ASP A 58 8.22 0.20 9.94
C ASP A 58 8.99 -0.41 8.77
N VAL A 59 8.24 -0.74 7.72
CA VAL A 59 8.84 -1.19 6.46
C VAL A 59 8.92 -0.01 5.50
N VAL A 60 10.13 0.29 5.03
CA VAL A 60 10.38 1.32 4.01
C VAL A 60 10.73 0.66 2.70
N VAL A 61 9.88 0.85 1.70
CA VAL A 61 10.10 0.39 0.33
C VAL A 61 10.55 1.56 -0.53
N LYS A 62 11.78 1.49 -1.05
CA LYS A 62 12.27 2.41 -2.07
C LYS A 62 12.04 1.80 -3.44
N VAL A 63 11.31 2.48 -4.30
CA VAL A 63 11.08 2.10 -5.69
C VAL A 63 11.61 3.18 -6.63
N VAL A 64 12.28 2.78 -7.70
CA VAL A 64 12.71 3.65 -8.78
C VAL A 64 12.04 3.19 -10.07
N ASN A 65 11.31 4.10 -10.71
CA ASN A 65 10.79 3.93 -12.06
C ASN A 65 11.61 4.80 -13.03
N PRO A 66 12.64 4.24 -13.70
CA PRO A 66 13.44 5.01 -14.65
C PRO A 66 12.75 5.16 -16.01
N THR A 67 11.62 4.51 -16.25
CA THR A 67 10.93 4.49 -17.54
C THR A 67 10.11 5.76 -17.76
N SER A 68 9.77 6.03 -19.02
CA SER A 68 8.91 7.15 -19.42
C SER A 68 7.42 6.87 -19.24
N THR A 69 7.05 5.75 -18.61
CA THR A 69 5.66 5.34 -18.38
C THR A 69 5.42 5.09 -16.90
N ALA A 70 4.28 5.56 -16.38
CA ALA A 70 3.85 5.17 -15.06
C ALA A 70 3.62 3.66 -15.00
N ALA A 71 3.98 3.04 -13.88
CA ALA A 71 3.88 1.60 -13.67
C ALA A 71 2.93 1.33 -12.51
N ARG A 72 1.73 0.84 -12.83
CA ARG A 72 0.80 0.31 -11.82
C ARG A 72 1.28 -1.08 -11.39
N THR A 73 1.38 -1.29 -10.09
CA THR A 73 1.99 -2.49 -9.50
C THR A 73 1.21 -2.91 -8.27
N ASP A 74 0.91 -4.20 -8.19
CA ASP A 74 0.38 -4.82 -6.98
C ASP A 74 1.55 -5.09 -6.04
N VAL A 75 1.41 -4.60 -4.81
CA VAL A 75 2.40 -4.68 -3.74
C VAL A 75 1.89 -5.69 -2.73
N HIS A 76 2.70 -6.71 -2.45
CA HIS A 76 2.44 -7.71 -1.43
C HIS A 76 3.56 -7.65 -0.39
N VAL A 77 3.18 -7.50 0.87
CA VAL A 77 4.08 -7.45 2.02
C VAL A 77 4.01 -8.81 2.70
N GLU A 78 5.12 -9.50 2.73
CA GLU A 78 5.25 -10.83 3.32
C GLU A 78 6.40 -10.84 4.33
N GLY A 79 6.40 -11.84 5.23
CA GLY A 79 7.50 -12.05 6.18
C GLY A 79 7.50 -11.13 7.39
N LEU A 80 6.36 -10.49 7.69
CA LEU A 80 6.13 -9.84 8.99
C LEU A 80 6.16 -10.89 10.12
N ALA A 81 6.50 -10.46 11.33
CA ALA A 81 6.48 -11.35 12.48
C ALA A 81 5.05 -11.74 12.85
N ALA A 82 4.90 -12.85 13.58
CA ALA A 82 3.59 -13.27 14.06
C ALA A 82 3.00 -12.21 15.01
N GLY A 83 1.78 -11.77 14.71
CA GLY A 83 1.14 -10.69 15.46
C GLY A 83 1.49 -9.29 14.97
N GLU A 84 2.17 -9.14 13.83
CA GLU A 84 2.35 -7.85 13.16
C GLU A 84 1.42 -7.74 11.95
N SER A 85 0.97 -6.52 11.66
CA SER A 85 0.24 -6.18 10.43
C SER A 85 0.65 -4.81 9.91
N VAL A 86 0.47 -4.59 8.60
CA VAL A 86 0.61 -3.25 8.01
C VAL A 86 -0.63 -2.42 8.34
N GLY A 87 -0.43 -1.21 8.87
CA GLY A 87 -1.53 -0.30 9.17
C GLY A 87 -2.28 0.19 7.93
N GLU A 88 -3.45 0.80 8.12
CA GLU A 88 -4.33 1.23 7.01
C GLU A 88 -3.82 2.47 6.23
N GLN A 89 -2.75 3.09 6.73
CA GLN A 89 -2.14 4.27 6.13
C GLN A 89 -0.64 4.06 5.93
N ALA A 90 -0.11 4.72 4.91
CA ALA A 90 1.31 4.78 4.61
C ALA A 90 1.73 6.20 4.33
N THR A 91 2.99 6.53 4.63
CA THR A 91 3.61 7.77 4.20
C THR A 91 4.36 7.53 2.91
N VAL A 92 4.02 8.29 1.86
CA VAL A 92 4.66 8.20 0.55
C VAL A 92 5.45 9.47 0.29
N THR A 93 6.76 9.35 0.06
CA THR A 93 7.63 10.46 -0.37
C THR A 93 8.08 10.21 -1.80
N GLU A 94 7.74 11.11 -2.71
CA GLU A 94 8.00 10.97 -4.14
C GLU A 94 8.79 12.14 -4.70
N MET A 95 9.81 11.84 -5.47
CA MET A 95 10.48 12.79 -6.34
C MET A 95 10.22 12.39 -7.79
N VAL A 96 9.60 13.28 -8.55
CA VAL A 96 9.22 13.08 -9.95
C VAL A 96 9.75 14.24 -10.78
N GLY A 97 10.33 13.96 -11.94
CA GLY A 97 10.82 14.98 -12.86
C GLY A 97 11.20 14.37 -14.19
N ALA A 98 11.31 15.19 -15.24
CA ALA A 98 11.89 14.73 -16.49
C ALA A 98 13.38 14.38 -16.30
N PRO A 99 13.95 13.44 -17.08
CA PRO A 99 15.36 13.05 -16.93
C PRO A 99 16.38 14.20 -17.09
N SER A 100 15.96 15.30 -17.72
CA SER A 100 16.75 16.51 -17.92
C SER A 100 16.54 17.58 -16.85
N ASP A 101 15.59 17.40 -15.94
CA ASP A 101 15.26 18.42 -14.94
C ASP A 101 16.40 18.57 -13.92
N THR A 102 16.64 19.81 -13.50
CA THR A 102 17.71 20.13 -12.56
C THR A 102 17.35 21.34 -11.72
N ASN A 103 17.76 21.32 -10.46
CA ASN A 103 17.65 22.48 -9.58
C ASN A 103 18.75 23.48 -9.91
N THR A 104 18.37 24.74 -10.11
CA THR A 104 19.32 25.82 -10.41
C THR A 104 19.40 26.80 -9.25
N LYS A 105 20.33 27.76 -9.29
CA LYS A 105 20.37 28.83 -8.27
C LYS A 105 19.14 29.73 -8.29
N ALA A 106 18.52 29.90 -9.47
CA ALA A 106 17.33 30.74 -9.63
C ALA A 106 16.03 29.99 -9.31
N ASP A 107 16.06 28.66 -9.43
CA ASP A 107 14.95 27.75 -9.12
C ASP A 107 15.49 26.52 -8.38
N PRO A 108 15.78 26.63 -7.06
CA PRO A 108 16.44 25.59 -6.29
C PRO A 108 15.51 24.43 -5.89
N GLU A 109 14.20 24.62 -6.02
CA GLU A 109 13.17 23.66 -5.57
C GLU A 109 12.38 23.08 -6.76
N HIS A 110 12.92 23.16 -7.97
CA HIS A 110 12.28 22.68 -9.20
C HIS A 110 11.88 21.19 -9.13
N VAL A 111 12.79 20.37 -8.61
CA VAL A 111 12.59 18.93 -8.34
C VAL A 111 12.98 18.65 -6.90
N VAL A 112 11.98 18.42 -6.05
CA VAL A 112 12.13 18.10 -4.63
C VAL A 112 11.22 16.93 -4.26
N PRO A 113 11.53 16.18 -3.20
CA PRO A 113 10.61 15.16 -2.69
C PRO A 113 9.32 15.81 -2.18
N VAL A 114 8.18 15.23 -2.52
CA VAL A 114 6.85 15.60 -2.03
C VAL A 114 6.30 14.45 -1.20
N GLU A 115 5.84 14.77 0.01
CA GLU A 115 5.26 13.78 0.92
C GLU A 115 3.73 13.83 0.88
N ARG A 116 3.10 12.66 0.96
CA ARG A 116 1.65 12.50 1.08
C ARG A 116 1.29 11.25 1.87
N THR A 117 0.12 11.26 2.49
CA THR A 117 -0.48 10.07 3.09
C THR A 117 -1.25 9.27 2.04
N LEU A 118 -1.02 7.97 2.01
CA LEU A 118 -1.79 7.00 1.24
C LEU A 118 -2.68 6.22 2.21
N SER A 119 -3.99 6.15 1.92
CA SER A 119 -4.95 5.40 2.73
C SER A 119 -5.43 4.14 2.02
N GLY A 120 -5.92 3.16 2.78
CA GLY A 120 -6.37 1.89 2.22
C GLY A 120 -5.22 0.99 1.79
N VAL A 121 -4.07 1.15 2.44
CA VAL A 121 -2.96 0.20 2.36
C VAL A 121 -3.19 -0.95 3.34
N GLY A 122 -2.40 -2.00 3.20
CA GLY A 122 -2.37 -3.18 4.05
C GLY A 122 -1.26 -4.10 3.54
N GLU A 123 -1.36 -5.39 3.82
CA GLU A 123 -0.40 -6.38 3.31
C GLU A 123 -0.49 -6.55 1.79
N GLU A 124 -1.62 -6.19 1.18
CA GLU A 124 -1.82 -6.19 -0.26
C GLU A 124 -2.48 -4.88 -0.70
N PHE A 125 -1.87 -4.18 -1.65
CA PHE A 125 -2.43 -2.96 -2.23
C PHE A 125 -1.82 -2.68 -3.62
N SER A 126 -2.54 -1.94 -4.47
CA SER A 126 -1.96 -1.47 -5.74
C SER A 126 -1.44 -0.04 -5.60
N TYR A 127 -0.29 0.23 -6.20
CA TYR A 127 0.28 1.57 -6.31
C TYR A 127 0.71 1.89 -7.74
N GLU A 128 0.56 3.14 -8.17
CA GLU A 128 1.05 3.60 -9.47
C GLU A 128 2.33 4.44 -9.28
N PHE A 129 3.47 3.86 -9.64
CA PHE A 129 4.76 4.53 -9.60
C PHE A 129 4.91 5.45 -10.82
N PRO A 130 5.01 6.78 -10.66
CA PRO A 130 5.09 7.71 -11.78
C PRO A 130 6.30 7.44 -12.68
N ALA A 131 6.22 7.85 -13.94
CA ALA A 131 7.39 7.84 -14.83
C ALA A 131 8.54 8.68 -14.24
N HIS A 132 9.79 8.26 -14.47
CA HIS A 132 11.00 8.97 -14.02
C HIS A 132 10.94 9.42 -12.56
N SER A 133 10.68 8.46 -11.66
CA SER A 133 10.45 8.74 -10.25
C SER A 133 11.35 7.94 -9.31
N ILE A 134 11.55 8.51 -8.13
CA ILE A 134 12.02 7.83 -6.93
C ILE A 134 10.90 7.95 -5.90
N THR A 135 10.41 6.82 -5.43
CA THR A 135 9.31 6.73 -4.46
C THR A 135 9.79 6.00 -3.22
N PHE A 136 9.51 6.54 -2.05
CA PHE A 136 9.64 5.85 -0.76
C PHE A 136 8.25 5.65 -0.21
N VAL A 137 7.88 4.41 0.08
CA VAL A 137 6.64 4.05 0.78
C VAL A 137 7.04 3.56 2.16
N ARG A 138 6.75 4.35 3.20
CA ARG A 138 6.87 3.91 4.59
C ARG A 138 5.52 3.35 5.03
N LEU A 139 5.53 2.06 5.30
CA LEU A 139 4.41 1.27 5.81
C LEU A 139 4.57 1.17 7.31
N ASP A 140 3.58 1.66 8.04
CA ASP A 140 3.54 1.53 9.49
C ASP A 140 3.29 0.05 9.82
N VAL A 141 4.18 -0.56 10.60
CA VAL A 141 3.98 -1.93 11.09
C VAL A 141 3.52 -1.84 12.53
N GLU A 142 2.33 -2.33 12.78
CA GLU A 142 1.71 -2.31 14.10
C GLU A 142 1.47 -3.73 14.60
N GLU A 143 1.39 -3.87 15.92
CA GLU A 143 0.88 -5.11 16.52
C GLU A 143 -0.54 -5.31 15.98
N ALA A 144 -0.73 -6.42 15.27
CA ALA A 144 -2.00 -6.85 14.77
C ALA A 144 -2.98 -6.83 15.93
N SER A 145 -3.98 -5.96 15.84
CA SER A 145 -5.09 -5.98 16.78
C SER A 145 -5.64 -7.41 16.78
N PRO A 146 -5.67 -8.10 17.94
CA PRO A 146 -6.12 -9.47 17.95
C PRO A 146 -7.53 -9.50 17.38
N ALA A 147 -7.72 -10.29 16.32
CA ALA A 147 -9.02 -10.52 15.75
C ALA A 147 -9.84 -11.29 16.80
N LEU A 148 -10.59 -10.55 17.63
CA LEU A 148 -11.51 -11.11 18.61
C LEU A 148 -12.55 -11.96 17.88
N ASP A 149 -12.59 -13.27 18.16
CA ASP A 149 -13.57 -14.18 17.59
C ASP A 149 -14.91 -14.02 18.34
N LEU A 150 -15.68 -13.01 17.95
CA LEU A 150 -17.01 -12.72 18.49
C LEU A 150 -18.06 -12.68 17.38
N GLU A 151 -18.99 -13.62 17.40
CA GLU A 151 -20.16 -13.58 16.50
C GLU A 151 -21.27 -12.72 17.13
N VAL A 152 -21.55 -11.56 16.53
CA VAL A 152 -22.56 -10.61 17.04
C VAL A 152 -23.77 -10.53 16.13
N THR A 153 -24.97 -10.63 16.70
CA THR A 153 -26.24 -10.38 16.00
C THR A 153 -27.09 -9.36 16.76
N ALA A 154 -27.69 -8.44 16.03
CA ALA A 154 -28.66 -7.47 16.55
C ALA A 154 -29.92 -7.49 15.68
N GLN A 155 -31.08 -7.76 16.29
CA GLN A 155 -32.33 -7.92 15.56
C GLN A 155 -33.51 -7.24 16.28
N PRO A 156 -34.43 -6.60 15.54
CA PRO A 156 -35.67 -6.11 16.13
C PRO A 156 -36.58 -7.29 16.51
N ARG A 157 -37.16 -7.25 17.73
CA ARG A 157 -38.16 -8.24 18.17
C ARG A 157 -39.39 -7.55 18.75
N CYS A 158 -40.56 -8.06 18.41
CA CYS A 158 -41.81 -7.72 19.06
C CYS A 158 -42.09 -8.73 20.18
N LEU A 159 -42.05 -8.27 21.44
CA LEU A 159 -42.38 -9.09 22.61
C LEU A 159 -43.55 -8.45 23.34
N ALA A 160 -44.68 -9.16 23.42
CA ALA A 160 -45.91 -8.69 24.06
C ALA A 160 -46.34 -7.27 23.62
N GLY A 161 -46.30 -6.99 22.31
CA GLY A 161 -46.71 -5.70 21.73
C GLY A 161 -45.72 -4.55 21.92
N LYS A 162 -44.54 -4.79 22.50
CA LYS A 162 -43.45 -3.81 22.66
C LYS A 162 -42.28 -4.17 21.75
N VAL A 163 -41.61 -3.15 21.22
CA VAL A 163 -40.44 -3.29 20.33
C VAL A 163 -39.17 -3.33 21.17
N TYR A 164 -38.33 -4.33 20.90
CA TYR A 164 -37.02 -4.51 21.52
C TYR A 164 -35.94 -4.61 20.46
N VAL A 165 -34.72 -4.23 20.82
CA VAL A 165 -33.50 -4.63 20.11
C VAL A 165 -32.91 -5.80 20.89
N ALA A 166 -32.95 -7.00 20.30
CA ALA A 166 -32.32 -8.19 20.86
C ALA A 166 -30.89 -8.28 20.33
N VAL A 167 -29.92 -8.23 21.23
CA VAL A 167 -28.49 -8.32 20.92
C VAL A 167 -27.96 -9.62 21.50
N ARG A 168 -27.20 -10.36 20.69
CA ARG A 168 -26.47 -11.56 21.09
C ARG A 168 -25.02 -11.43 20.64
N ALA A 169 -24.08 -11.76 21.52
CA ALA A 169 -22.67 -11.92 21.19
C ALA A 169 -22.21 -13.30 21.67
N THR A 170 -21.72 -14.14 20.76
CA THR A 170 -21.18 -15.48 21.06
C THR A 170 -19.66 -15.37 21.15
N ASN A 171 -19.07 -15.80 22.27
CA ASN A 171 -17.63 -15.88 22.45
C ASN A 171 -17.08 -17.11 21.69
N GLY A 172 -16.31 -16.87 20.65
CA GLY A 172 -15.58 -17.89 19.87
C GLY A 172 -14.18 -18.18 20.39
N GLU A 173 -13.66 -17.34 21.31
CA GLU A 173 -12.36 -17.55 21.94
C GLU A 173 -12.33 -18.82 22.79
N ASP A 174 -11.12 -19.37 22.99
CA ASP A 174 -10.86 -20.51 23.87
C ASP A 174 -10.73 -20.13 25.36
N VAL A 175 -10.89 -18.84 25.69
CA VAL A 175 -10.87 -18.30 27.05
C VAL A 175 -12.16 -17.53 27.38
N PRO A 176 -12.56 -17.40 28.67
CA PRO A 176 -13.67 -16.54 29.06
C PRO A 176 -13.45 -15.08 28.69
N VAL A 177 -14.50 -14.40 28.22
CA VAL A 177 -14.46 -12.98 27.81
C VAL A 177 -15.54 -12.18 28.52
N ASP A 178 -15.20 -10.98 29.00
CA ASP A 178 -16.18 -10.02 29.49
C ASP A 178 -16.87 -9.32 28.32
N VAL A 179 -18.21 -9.38 28.27
CA VAL A 179 -19.01 -8.83 27.18
C VAL A 179 -19.93 -7.73 27.69
N THR A 180 -19.80 -6.53 27.12
CA THR A 180 -20.74 -5.42 27.36
C THR A 180 -21.57 -5.14 26.10
N LEU A 181 -22.87 -5.35 26.20
CA LEU A 181 -23.83 -5.02 25.14
C LEU A 181 -24.36 -3.60 25.37
N SER A 182 -23.97 -2.65 24.52
CA SER A 182 -24.43 -1.26 24.59
C SER A 182 -25.29 -0.89 23.40
N THR A 183 -26.44 -0.29 23.66
CA THR A 183 -27.36 0.26 22.66
C THR A 183 -27.81 1.65 23.10
N PRO A 184 -28.35 2.49 22.19
CA PRO A 184 -28.99 3.75 22.60
C PRO A 184 -30.14 3.60 23.61
N PHE A 185 -30.61 2.36 23.88
CA PHE A 185 -31.72 2.06 24.77
C PHE A 185 -31.29 1.44 26.11
N GLY A 186 -29.99 1.26 26.33
CA GLY A 186 -29.44 0.74 27.56
C GLY A 186 -28.20 -0.11 27.34
N GLU A 187 -27.60 -0.52 28.45
CA GLU A 187 -26.35 -1.26 28.50
C GLU A 187 -26.48 -2.47 29.45
N LYS A 188 -25.78 -3.56 29.13
CA LYS A 188 -25.69 -4.73 30.00
C LYS A 188 -24.32 -5.41 29.87
N ALA A 189 -23.63 -5.55 31.00
CA ALA A 189 -22.39 -6.31 31.11
C ALA A 189 -22.65 -7.76 31.55
N PHE A 190 -21.83 -8.67 31.01
CA PHE A 190 -21.75 -10.08 31.32
C PHE A 190 -20.27 -10.39 31.56
N ALA A 191 -19.92 -10.79 32.77
CA ALA A 191 -18.56 -11.21 33.08
C ALA A 191 -18.36 -12.69 32.71
N ASP A 192 -17.13 -13.07 32.37
CA ASP A 192 -16.68 -14.45 32.19
C ASP A 192 -17.57 -15.28 31.24
N VAL A 193 -17.95 -14.72 30.08
CA VAL A 193 -18.68 -15.48 29.06
C VAL A 193 -17.77 -16.57 28.53
N ALA A 194 -17.99 -17.80 28.98
CA ALA A 194 -17.14 -18.94 28.62
C ALA A 194 -17.10 -19.21 27.10
N PRO A 195 -16.05 -19.90 26.61
CA PRO A 195 -15.93 -20.34 25.22
C PRO A 195 -17.20 -21.00 24.68
N GLY A 196 -17.64 -20.59 23.48
CA GLY A 196 -18.87 -21.05 22.82
C GLY A 196 -20.18 -20.60 23.47
N ARG A 197 -20.15 -19.82 24.57
CA ARG A 197 -21.35 -19.25 25.21
C ARG A 197 -21.66 -17.87 24.65
N ASN A 198 -22.84 -17.35 24.99
CA ASN A 198 -23.26 -16.03 24.54
C ASN A 198 -23.77 -15.15 25.68
N ALA A 199 -23.48 -13.85 25.53
CA ALA A 199 -24.19 -12.78 26.20
C ALA A 199 -25.43 -12.43 25.38
N TYR A 200 -26.59 -12.30 26.04
CA TYR A 200 -27.85 -11.97 25.39
C TYR A 200 -28.65 -10.97 26.22
N GLN A 201 -29.07 -9.87 25.60
CA GLN A 201 -29.98 -8.90 26.21
C GLN A 201 -30.97 -8.35 25.18
N ALA A 202 -32.24 -8.23 25.57
CA ALA A 202 -33.24 -7.49 24.83
C ALA A 202 -33.48 -6.12 25.47
N PHE A 203 -33.17 -5.05 24.73
CA PHE A 203 -33.34 -3.67 25.19
C PHE A 203 -34.68 -3.09 24.69
N PRO A 204 -35.60 -2.68 25.59
CA PRO A 204 -36.87 -2.10 25.18
C PRO A 204 -36.62 -0.75 24.51
N ARG A 205 -37.15 -0.55 23.29
CA ARG A 205 -37.17 0.78 22.69
C ARG A 205 -38.18 1.64 23.45
N ALA A 206 -37.71 2.62 24.20
CA ALA A 206 -38.59 3.59 24.83
C ALA A 206 -39.42 4.31 23.76
N ARG A 207 -40.74 4.39 23.94
CA ARG A 207 -41.58 5.29 23.14
C ARG A 207 -41.24 6.72 23.56
N ARG A 208 -40.90 7.60 22.61
CA ARG A 208 -41.02 9.05 22.88
C ARG A 208 -42.47 9.33 23.27
N PRO A 209 -42.74 10.11 24.34
CA PRO A 209 -44.09 10.60 24.60
C PRO A 209 -44.59 11.32 23.35
N TYR A 210 -45.80 11.01 22.90
CA TYR A 210 -46.46 11.79 21.86
C TYR A 210 -46.70 13.20 22.45
N PRO A 211 -46.32 14.29 21.76
CA PRO A 211 -46.69 15.62 22.25
C PRO A 211 -48.21 15.69 22.28
N GLN A 212 -48.78 15.85 23.48
CA GLN A 212 -50.23 16.02 23.62
C GLN A 212 -50.62 17.32 22.90
N ALA A 213 -51.56 17.21 21.95
CA ALA A 213 -52.13 18.37 21.29
C ALA A 213 -52.81 19.25 22.36
N ARG A 214 -52.43 20.53 22.42
CA ARG A 214 -53.10 21.49 23.30
C ARG A 214 -54.54 21.68 22.82
N PRO A 215 -55.56 21.52 23.67
CA PRO A 215 -56.92 21.92 23.31
C PRO A 215 -56.97 23.44 23.07
N ARG A 216 -57.73 23.83 22.05
CA ARG A 216 -58.00 25.24 21.69
C ARG A 216 -59.01 25.86 22.65
#